data_AF-A0A7Z0WF22-F1
#
_entry.id   AF-A0A7Z0WF22-F1
#
_cell.length_a   1.000
_cell.length_b   1.000
_cell.length_c   1.000
_cell.angle_alpha   90.00
_cell.angle_beta   90.00
_cell.angle_gamma   90.00
#
_symmetry.space_group_name_H-M   'P 1'
#
loop_
_entity.id
_entity.type
_entity.pdbx_description
1 polymer ?
#
loop_
_entity_poly.entity_id
_entity_poly.type
_entity_poly.pdbx_seq_one_letter_code
_entity_poly.pdbx_strand_id
1 'polypeptide(L)' 'MDVCVRWRKSTRSQNTTNCVEVSNLGAIRDSKNPGGPTLPGAGALLAVVKAGALR' A
#
# COMPACT_ATOMS: atom_id res chain seq x y z
N MET A 1 11.85 -14.54 15.23
CA MET A 1 10.76 -13.62 15.59
C MET A 1 10.10 -13.19 14.29
N ASP A 2 8.95 -13.76 13.98
CA ASP A 2 8.18 -13.37 12.80
C ASP A 2 7.64 -11.95 12.99
N VAL A 3 7.91 -11.06 12.03
CA VAL A 3 7.38 -9.69 12.08
C VAL A 3 5.94 -9.74 11.62
N CYS A 4 4.99 -9.65 12.55
CA CYS A 4 3.58 -9.57 12.21
C CYS A 4 3.32 -8.29 11.39
N VAL A 5 3.03 -8.47 10.11
CA VAL A 5 2.66 -7.39 9.20
C VAL A 5 1.25 -6.94 9.55
N ARG A 6 1.10 -5.68 10.00
CA ARG A 6 -0.19 -5.12 10.38
C ARG A 6 -0.76 -4.29 9.25
N TRP A 7 -1.93 -4.71 8.78
CA TRP A 7 -2.66 -4.05 7.69
C TRP A 7 -3.71 -3.09 8.24
N ARG A 8 -3.86 -1.94 7.58
CA ARG A 8 -4.91 -0.97 7.84
C ARG A 8 -5.52 -0.51 6.52
N LYS A 9 -6.85 -0.50 6.46
CA LYS A 9 -7.58 0.11 5.35
C LYS A 9 -7.23 1.60 5.18
N SER A 10 -6.98 2.02 3.94
CA SER A 10 -6.75 3.43 3.63
C SER A 10 -8.01 4.26 3.91
N THR A 11 -7.83 5.45 4.50
CA THR A 11 -8.94 6.41 4.67
C THR A 11 -9.44 6.99 3.34
N ARG A 12 -8.68 6.79 2.26
CA ARG A 12 -9.08 7.15 0.89
C ARG A 12 -9.91 6.07 0.19
N SER A 13 -10.01 4.87 0.78
CA SER A 13 -10.86 3.77 0.27
C SER A 13 -12.27 3.84 0.84
N GLN A 14 -12.89 5.03 0.84
CA GLN A 14 -14.27 5.21 1.30
C GLN A 14 -15.25 4.91 0.17
N ASN A 15 -16.12 3.92 0.39
CA ASN A 15 -17.33 3.59 -0.38
C ASN A 15 -17.21 3.36 -1.90
N THR A 16 -15.98 3.23 -2.42
CA THR A 16 -15.72 2.96 -3.85
C THR A 16 -15.37 1.50 -4.11
N THR A 17 -15.46 1.07 -5.36
CA THR A 17 -15.16 -0.30 -5.81
C THR A 17 -13.69 -0.70 -5.65
N ASN A 18 -12.75 0.24 -5.49
CA ASN A 18 -11.31 -0.04 -5.40
C ASN A 18 -10.80 0.21 -3.97
N CYS A 19 -10.66 -0.86 -3.19
CA CYS A 19 -10.30 -0.79 -1.77
C CYS A 19 -8.85 -1.20 -1.54
N VAL A 20 -8.09 -0.37 -0.84
CA VAL A 20 -6.64 -0.57 -0.62
C VAL A 20 -6.34 -0.62 0.88
N GLU A 21 -5.42 -1.50 1.25
CA GLU A 21 -4.81 -1.54 2.58
C GLU A 21 -3.32 -1.22 2.50
N VAL A 22 -2.80 -0.59 3.55
CA VAL A 22 -1.40 -0.26 3.71
C VAL A 22 -0.86 -0.97 4.94
N SER A 23 0.37 -1.48 4.86
CA SER A 23 1.04 -2.10 6.00
C SER A 23 1.90 -1.10 6.78
N ASN A 24 2.17 -1.43 8.03
CA ASN A 24 3.18 -0.76 8.86
C ASN A 24 4.62 -0.86 8.28
N LEU A 25 4.85 -1.67 7.25
CA LEU A 25 6.12 -1.82 6.54
C LEU A 25 6.14 -1.13 5.16
N GLY A 26 5.09 -0.36 4.83
CA GLY A 26 5.02 0.39 3.57
C GLY A 26 4.67 -0.43 2.34
N ALA A 27 4.11 -1.62 2.52
CA ALA A 27 3.51 -2.41 1.44
C ALA A 27 2.05 -1.99 1.21
N ILE A 28 1.59 -2.13 -0.03
CA ILE A 28 0.23 -1.83 -0.46
C ILE A 28 -0.39 -3.12 -1.00
N ARG A 29 -1.65 -3.38 -0.64
CA ARG A 29 -2.41 -4.50 -1.21
C ARG A 29 -3.86 -4.13 -1.51
N ASP A 30 -4.49 -4.94 -2.34
CA ASP A 30 -5.93 -4.88 -2.55
C ASP A 30 -6.65 -5.51 -1.34
N SER A 31 -7.62 -4.78 -0.79
CA SER A 31 -8.39 -5.22 0.38
C SER A 31 -9.33 -6.38 0.06
N LYS A 32 -9.70 -6.56 -1.21
CA LYS A 32 -10.64 -7.59 -1.67
C LYS A 32 -9.93 -8.90 -2.03
N ASN A 33 -8.62 -8.85 -2.27
CA ASN A 33 -7.76 -10.00 -2.50
C ASN A 33 -6.55 -10.00 -1.55
N PRO A 34 -6.75 -10.23 -0.24
CA PRO A 34 -5.69 -10.12 0.77
C PRO A 34 -4.58 -11.16 0.64
N GLY A 35 -4.82 -12.26 -0.08
CA GLY A 35 -3.82 -13.28 -0.42
C GLY A 35 -3.15 -13.06 -1.78
N GLY A 36 -3.54 -12.01 -2.51
CA GLY A 36 -2.94 -11.62 -3.77
C GLY A 36 -1.56 -10.95 -3.61
N PRO A 37 -0.93 -10.57 -4.73
CA PRO A 37 0.36 -9.89 -4.70
C PRO A 37 0.27 -8.53 -3.99
N THR A 38 1.33 -8.20 -3.25
CA THR A 38 1.50 -6.90 -2.60
C THR A 38 2.51 -6.06 -3.37
N LEU A 39 2.27 -4.75 -3.48
CA LEU A 39 3.26 -3.80 -3.99
C LEU A 39 4.16 -3.35 -2.83
N PRO A 40 5.45 -3.73 -2.80
CA PRO A 40 6.38 -3.29 -1.77
C PRO A 40 6.91 -1.87 -2.06
N GLY A 41 7.45 -1.20 -1.04
CA GLY A 41 8.33 -0.05 -1.27
C GLY A 41 7.64 1.23 -1.75
N ALA A 42 6.39 1.46 -1.34
CA ALA A 42 5.66 2.68 -1.72
C ALA A 42 6.43 3.98 -1.38
N GLY A 43 7.21 3.98 -0.29
CA GLY A 43 8.02 5.14 0.11
C GLY A 43 8.98 5.64 -0.97
N ALA A 44 9.69 4.72 -1.65
CA ALA A 44 10.63 5.08 -2.71
C ALA A 44 9.89 5.65 -3.94
N LEU A 45 8.77 5.02 -4.33
CA LEU A 45 7.92 5.53 -5.40
C LEU A 45 7.39 6.93 -5.10
N LEU A 46 6.88 7.15 -3.88
CA LEU A 46 6.39 8.47 -3.46
C LEU A 46 7.51 9.52 -3.48
N ALA A 47 8.74 9.16 -3.10
CA ALA A 47 9.87 10.08 -3.14
C ALA A 47 10.16 10.55 -4.57
N VAL A 48 10.18 9.63 -5.54
CA VAL A 48 10.38 9.94 -6.97
C VAL A 48 9.25 10.81 -7.52
N VAL A 49 7.99 10.48 -7.20
CA VAL A 49 6.82 11.26 -7.64
C VAL A 49 6.88 12.68 -7.07
N LYS A 50 7.17 12.84 -5.77
CA LYS A 50 7.27 14.16 -5.13
C LYS A 50 8.43 15.00 -5.67
N ALA A 51 9.53 14.35 -6.07
CA ALA A 51 10.66 15.02 -6.69
C ALA A 51 10.42 15.42 -8.15
N GLY A 52 9.27 15.05 -8.75
CA GLY A 52 9.02 15.26 -10.18
C GLY A 52 9.96 14.45 -11.07
N ALA A 53 10.55 13.37 -10.55
CA ALA A 53 11.58 12.58 -11.21
C ALA A 53 11.03 11.29 -11.85
N LEU A 54 9.70 11.20 -12.03
CA LEU A 54 9.09 10.09 -12.75
C LEU A 54 9.51 10.18 -14.23
N ARG A 55 10.16 9.13 -14.73
CA ARG A 55 10.65 9.03 -16.11
C ARG A 55 9.64 8.31 -17.00
#